data_AF-A0A523GK47-F1
#
_entry.id   AF-A0A523GK47-F1
#
_cell.length_a   1.000
_cell.length_b   1.000
_cell.length_c   1.000
_cell.angle_alpha   90.00
_cell.angle_beta   90.00
_cell.angle_gamma   90.00
#
_symmetry.space_group_name_H-M   'P 1'
#
loop_
_entity.id
_entity.type
_entity.pdbx_description
1 polymer ?
#
loop_
_entity_poly.entity_id
_entity_poly.type
_entity_poly.pdbx_seq_one_letter_code
_entity_poly.pdbx_strand_id
1 'polypeptide(L)'
;MKKIILVAVIALISFTAYAQAKIEFKTEIIDYGQIEKGSDGIRVFEFTNIGDADLIIQDVKSSCGCTVPEKPKDPVAPGKTGVIKVKYDTQRVGKIRKTITVYSNATEAIKAIKIKGEVMAASNKSILEKTG
;
A
#
# COMPACT_ATOMS: atom_id res chain seq x y z
N MET A 1 -41.82 18.01 39.19
CA MET A 1 -40.44 17.80 39.67
C MET A 1 -39.93 16.34 39.59
N LYS A 2 -40.79 15.31 39.47
CA LYS A 2 -40.33 13.89 39.39
C LYS A 2 -40.07 13.36 37.97
N LYS A 3 -40.56 14.03 36.91
CA LYS A 3 -40.38 13.59 35.51
C LYS A 3 -39.20 14.25 34.77
N ILE A 4 -38.58 15.27 35.38
CA ILE A 4 -37.45 16.01 34.79
C ILE A 4 -36.11 15.30 35.12
N ILE A 5 -36.06 14.55 36.23
CA ILE A 5 -34.89 13.76 36.64
C ILE A 5 -34.68 12.55 35.72
N LEU A 6 -35.74 12.00 35.11
CA LEU A 6 -35.64 10.84 34.21
C LEU A 6 -35.01 11.19 32.84
N VAL A 7 -35.09 12.45 32.41
CA VAL A 7 -34.55 12.91 31.11
C VAL A 7 -33.05 13.19 31.21
N ALA A 8 -32.53 13.51 32.40
CA ALA A 8 -31.11 13.76 32.62
C ALA A 8 -30.25 12.48 32.56
N VAL A 9 -30.83 11.29 32.75
CA VAL A 9 -30.11 10.01 32.71
C VAL A 9 -29.91 9.49 31.28
N ILE A 10 -30.77 9.90 30.33
CA ILE A 10 -30.69 9.47 28.92
C ILE A 10 -29.70 10.36 28.11
N ALA A 11 -29.31 11.52 28.65
CA ALA A 11 -28.31 12.40 28.02
C ALA A 11 -26.84 11.96 28.26
N LEU A 12 -26.62 10.86 28.99
CA LEU A 12 -25.32 10.24 29.26
C LEU A 12 -25.01 9.09 28.28
N ILE A 13 -25.42 9.20 27.02
CA ILE A 13 -24.86 8.37 25.94
C ILE A 13 -23.42 8.84 25.77
N SER A 14 -22.56 8.25 26.59
CA SER A 14 -21.13 8.51 26.64
C SER A 14 -20.58 8.12 25.27
N PHE A 15 -20.11 9.10 24.51
CA PHE A 15 -19.40 8.89 23.26
C PHE A 15 -18.06 8.21 23.60
N THR A 16 -18.06 6.89 23.77
CA THR A 16 -16.82 6.14 23.98
C THR A 16 -16.07 6.13 22.65
N ALA A 17 -14.96 6.85 22.59
CA ALA A 17 -14.01 6.75 21.50
C ALA A 17 -13.40 5.33 21.53
N TYR A 18 -13.78 4.49 20.57
CA TYR A 18 -13.14 3.19 20.37
C TYR A 18 -11.79 3.40 19.70
N ALA A 19 -10.75 2.72 20.18
CA ALA A 19 -9.45 2.73 19.53
C ALA A 19 -9.57 2.13 18.11
N GLN A 20 -8.93 2.77 17.14
CA GLN A 20 -8.98 2.47 15.72
C GLN A 20 -7.58 2.53 15.11
N ALA A 21 -7.21 1.46 14.42
CA ALA A 21 -6.03 1.49 13.55
C ALA A 21 -6.32 2.39 12.34
N LYS A 22 -5.32 3.16 11.91
CA LYS A 22 -5.42 4.01 10.71
C LYS A 22 -4.12 3.95 9.95
N ILE A 23 -4.18 3.69 8.66
CA ILE A 23 -3.02 3.58 7.78
C ILE A 23 -2.89 4.85 6.94
N GLU A 24 -1.70 5.44 6.94
CA GLU A 24 -1.36 6.57 6.07
C GLU A 24 -0.12 6.21 5.25
N PHE A 25 -0.25 6.21 3.93
CA PHE A 25 0.88 5.96 3.02
C PHE A 25 1.62 7.26 2.74
N LYS A 26 2.96 7.21 2.76
CA LYS A 26 3.81 8.33 2.33
C LYS A 26 3.57 8.69 0.87
N THR A 27 3.31 7.67 0.04
CA THR A 27 2.79 7.83 -1.31
C THR A 27 1.90 6.65 -1.63
N GLU A 28 0.77 6.90 -2.29
CA GLU A 28 -0.11 5.84 -2.80
C GLU A 28 0.26 5.44 -4.23
N ILE A 29 1.18 6.16 -4.89
CA ILE A 29 1.62 5.89 -6.27
C ILE A 29 3.14 5.91 -6.34
N ILE A 30 3.73 4.83 -6.86
CA ILE A 30 5.16 4.80 -7.23
C ILE A 30 5.29 4.68 -8.74
N ASP A 31 6.05 5.61 -9.33
CA ASP A 31 6.43 5.56 -10.73
C ASP A 31 7.81 4.93 -10.88
N TYR A 32 7.91 3.90 -11.71
CA TYR A 32 9.18 3.30 -12.09
C TYR A 32 9.94 4.19 -13.09
N GLY A 33 9.24 5.11 -13.76
CA GLY A 33 9.74 5.80 -14.95
C GLY A 33 9.85 4.81 -16.11
N GLN A 34 10.83 5.05 -16.98
CA GLN A 34 11.25 4.09 -18.01
C GLN A 34 12.38 3.23 -17.47
N ILE A 35 12.19 1.91 -17.50
CA ILE A 35 13.18 0.93 -17.03
C ILE A 35 13.46 -0.09 -18.13
N GLU A 36 14.65 -0.67 -18.14
CA GLU A 36 15.00 -1.69 -19.13
C GLU A 36 14.40 -3.05 -18.79
N LYS A 37 14.16 -3.87 -19.82
CA LYS A 37 13.77 -5.28 -19.65
C LYS A 37 14.78 -6.01 -18.76
N GLY A 38 14.28 -6.66 -17.71
CA GLY A 38 15.11 -7.43 -16.77
C GLY A 38 15.79 -6.62 -15.67
N SER A 39 15.52 -5.32 -15.58
CA SER A 39 15.96 -4.47 -14.47
C SER A 39 15.31 -4.84 -13.12
N ASP A 40 15.76 -4.23 -12.02
CA ASP A 40 15.16 -4.44 -10.70
C ASP A 40 13.73 -3.90 -10.62
N GLY A 41 12.79 -4.83 -10.44
CA GLY A 41 11.36 -4.58 -10.32
C GLY A 41 10.88 -4.24 -8.90
N ILE A 42 11.76 -4.08 -7.90
CA ILE A 42 11.34 -3.84 -6.52
C ILE A 42 11.01 -2.35 -6.28
N ARG A 43 9.86 -2.09 -5.68
CA ARG A 43 9.51 -0.79 -5.07
C ARG A 43 8.91 -0.99 -3.68
N VAL A 44 9.02 0.05 -2.85
CA VAL A 44 8.62 -0.01 -1.44
C VAL A 44 7.63 1.09 -1.14
N PHE A 45 6.44 0.71 -0.68
CA PHE A 45 5.45 1.62 -0.12
C PHE A 45 5.65 1.71 1.38
N GLU A 46 6.12 2.87 1.84
CA GLU A 46 6.22 3.21 3.26
C GLU A 46 4.87 3.76 3.74
N PHE A 47 4.43 3.29 4.91
CA PHE A 47 3.23 3.77 5.57
C PHE A 47 3.45 3.94 7.07
N THR A 48 2.59 4.72 7.70
CA THR A 48 2.57 4.97 9.15
C THR A 48 1.22 4.53 9.71
N ASN A 49 1.22 3.90 10.88
CA ASN A 49 0.00 3.75 11.67
C ASN A 49 -0.28 5.07 12.41
N ILE A 50 -1.22 5.86 11.92
CA ILE A 50 -1.65 7.12 12.53
C ILE A 50 -2.87 6.96 13.45
N GLY A 51 -3.23 5.71 13.74
CA GLY A 51 -4.30 5.36 14.69
C GLY A 51 -3.81 5.27 16.12
N ASP A 52 -4.69 4.82 17.00
CA ASP A 52 -4.46 4.60 18.43
C ASP A 52 -4.61 3.12 18.82
N ALA A 53 -4.72 2.21 17.84
CA ALA A 53 -4.64 0.76 17.99
C ALA A 53 -3.61 0.17 17.02
N ASP A 54 -3.14 -1.05 17.31
CA ASP A 54 -2.21 -1.77 16.44
C ASP A 54 -2.81 -2.04 15.05
N LEU A 55 -2.03 -1.70 14.02
CA LEU A 55 -2.39 -1.90 12.62
C LEU A 55 -1.87 -3.25 12.13
N ILE A 56 -2.79 -4.10 11.67
CA ILE A 56 -2.50 -5.42 11.12
C ILE A 56 -2.80 -5.40 9.63
N ILE A 57 -1.75 -5.60 8.82
CA ILE A 57 -1.92 -5.86 7.39
C ILE A 57 -2.30 -7.34 7.22
N GLN A 58 -3.57 -7.59 6.93
CA GLN A 58 -4.12 -8.94 6.79
C GLN A 58 -3.62 -9.59 5.50
N ASP A 59 -3.71 -8.85 4.39
CA ASP A 59 -3.34 -9.35 3.08
C ASP A 59 -2.97 -8.20 2.13
N VAL A 60 -2.22 -8.51 1.09
CA VAL A 60 -1.89 -7.58 0.00
C VAL A 60 -2.00 -8.34 -1.32
N LYS A 61 -2.92 -7.91 -2.18
CA LYS A 61 -3.20 -8.59 -3.45
C LYS A 61 -2.92 -7.70 -4.64
N SER A 62 -2.27 -8.24 -5.65
CA SER A 62 -2.13 -7.62 -6.97
C SER A 62 -3.23 -8.11 -7.90
N SER A 63 -3.59 -7.30 -8.91
CA SER A 63 -4.60 -7.67 -9.90
C SER A 63 -4.13 -8.69 -10.94
N CYS A 64 -2.82 -8.94 -11.05
CA CYS A 64 -2.20 -9.91 -11.97
C CYS A 64 -1.04 -10.63 -11.26
N GLY A 65 -0.73 -11.87 -11.68
CA GLY A 65 0.48 -12.57 -11.24
C GLY A 65 1.81 -11.94 -11.66
N CYS A 66 1.76 -10.78 -12.33
CA CYS A 66 2.94 -10.03 -12.78
C CYS A 66 3.51 -9.08 -11.71
N THR A 67 2.96 -9.12 -10.49
CA THR A 67 3.36 -8.26 -9.38
C THR A 67 3.22 -9.05 -8.09
N VAL A 68 4.31 -9.22 -7.35
CA VAL A 68 4.35 -9.99 -6.10
C VAL A 68 4.52 -9.02 -4.93
N PRO A 69 3.47 -8.82 -4.11
CA PRO A 69 3.58 -8.01 -2.90
C PRO A 69 4.12 -8.82 -1.71
N GLU A 70 4.81 -8.13 -0.80
CA GLU A 70 5.26 -8.62 0.49
C GLU A 70 4.81 -7.63 1.58
N LYS A 71 4.12 -8.14 2.60
CA LYS A 71 3.55 -7.38 3.72
C LYS A 71 4.37 -7.58 5.00
N PRO A 72 4.29 -6.67 5.99
CA PRO A 72 4.86 -6.95 7.30
C PRO A 72 4.17 -8.17 7.95
N LYS A 73 4.96 -8.95 8.69
CA LYS A 73 4.47 -10.12 9.44
C LYS A 73 3.84 -9.70 10.76
N ASP A 74 4.47 -8.76 11.44
CA ASP A 74 4.06 -8.29 12.76
C ASP A 74 3.10 -7.09 12.66
N PRO A 75 2.24 -6.89 13.68
CA PRO A 75 1.46 -5.67 13.82
C PRO A 75 2.34 -4.41 13.89
N VAL A 76 1.84 -3.30 13.33
CA VAL A 76 2.50 -1.99 13.36
C VAL A 76 1.84 -1.15 14.45
N ALA A 77 2.58 -0.88 15.52
CA ALA A 77 2.09 -0.09 16.65
C ALA A 77 1.77 1.37 16.27
N PRO A 78 0.91 2.08 17.04
CA PRO A 78 0.64 3.50 16.85
C PRO A 78 1.91 4.36 16.71
N GLY A 79 1.92 5.24 15.72
CA GLY A 79 3.04 6.13 15.38
C GLY A 79 4.25 5.44 14.75
N LYS A 80 4.21 4.12 14.52
CA LYS A 80 5.29 3.38 13.86
C LYS A 80 5.06 3.26 12.36
N THR A 81 6.18 3.15 11.64
CA THR A 81 6.20 2.94 10.20
C THR A 81 6.31 1.46 9.86
N GLY A 82 5.68 1.09 8.75
CA GLY A 82 5.77 -0.23 8.13
C GLY A 82 6.03 -0.08 6.63
N VAL A 83 6.35 -1.20 5.98
CA VAL A 83 6.62 -1.23 4.54
C VAL A 83 5.87 -2.36 3.85
N ILE A 84 5.36 -2.08 2.65
CA ILE A 84 4.88 -3.08 1.70
C ILE A 84 5.83 -3.05 0.51
N LYS A 85 6.55 -4.16 0.29
CA LYS A 85 7.42 -4.30 -0.90
C LYS A 85 6.60 -4.87 -2.04
N VAL A 86 6.86 -4.39 -3.24
CA VAL A 86 6.19 -4.84 -4.46
C VAL A 86 7.24 -5.13 -5.50
N LYS A 87 7.27 -6.36 -6.02
CA LYS A 87 8.16 -6.76 -7.11
C LYS A 87 7.38 -6.94 -8.41
N TYR A 88 7.59 -6.06 -9.39
CA TYR A 88 7.04 -6.19 -10.72
C TYR A 88 7.91 -7.11 -11.61
N ASP A 89 7.27 -7.89 -12.49
CA ASP A 89 7.95 -8.70 -13.50
C ASP A 89 8.42 -7.82 -14.67
N THR A 90 9.66 -7.34 -14.58
CA THR A 90 10.32 -6.47 -15.58
C THR A 90 10.72 -7.20 -16.86
N GLN A 91 10.41 -8.50 -17.02
CA GLN A 91 10.55 -9.19 -18.31
C GLN A 91 9.44 -8.79 -19.30
N ARG A 92 8.36 -8.18 -18.81
CA ARG A 92 7.20 -7.74 -19.59
C ARG A 92 7.39 -6.33 -20.13
N VAL A 93 7.85 -6.23 -21.37
CA VAL A 93 7.96 -4.96 -22.10
C VAL A 93 6.59 -4.29 -22.22
N GLY A 94 6.56 -2.96 -22.06
CA GLY A 94 5.38 -2.12 -22.20
C GLY A 94 4.99 -1.38 -20.92
N LYS A 95 3.80 -0.76 -20.95
CA LYS A 95 3.32 0.12 -19.89
C LYS A 95 2.97 -0.65 -18.61
N ILE A 96 3.47 -0.16 -17.48
CA ILE A 96 3.11 -0.60 -16.15
C ILE A 96 1.93 0.26 -15.69
N ARG A 97 0.81 -0.38 -15.36
CA ARG A 97 -0.32 0.26 -14.65
C ARG A 97 -1.00 -0.80 -13.81
N LYS A 98 -0.60 -0.90 -12.54
CA LYS A 98 -1.11 -1.94 -11.62
C LYS A 98 -1.64 -1.31 -10.36
N THR A 99 -2.72 -1.90 -9.87
CA THR A 99 -3.29 -1.63 -8.56
C THR A 99 -2.95 -2.79 -7.65
N ILE A 100 -2.50 -2.47 -6.44
CA ILE A 100 -2.28 -3.39 -5.35
C ILE A 100 -3.28 -3.02 -4.26
N THR A 101 -4.06 -4.00 -3.82
CA THR A 101 -5.09 -3.83 -2.80
C THR A 101 -4.56 -4.34 -1.47
N VAL A 102 -4.53 -3.46 -0.49
CA VAL A 102 -4.09 -3.72 0.90
C VAL A 102 -5.33 -3.92 1.76
N TYR A 103 -5.39 -5.05 2.44
CA TYR A 103 -6.45 -5.40 3.40
C TYR A 103 -5.91 -5.29 4.81
N SER A 104 -6.62 -4.57 5.69
CA SER A 104 -6.18 -4.35 7.06
C SER A 104 -7.35 -4.20 8.03
N ASN A 105 -7.05 -4.18 9.33
CA ASN A 105 -8.01 -3.83 10.38
C ASN A 105 -8.18 -2.30 10.57
N ALA A 106 -7.62 -1.47 9.67
CA ALA A 106 -7.78 -0.03 9.76
C ALA A 106 -9.24 0.40 9.54
N THR A 107 -9.59 1.62 9.96
CA THR A 107 -10.91 2.22 9.67
C THR A 107 -11.24 2.18 8.17
N GLU A 108 -10.23 2.41 7.31
CA GLU A 108 -10.28 2.11 5.88
C GLU A 108 -9.75 0.69 5.64
N ALA A 109 -10.61 -0.32 5.78
CA ALA A 109 -10.20 -1.73 5.75
C ALA A 109 -9.57 -2.17 4.41
N ILE A 110 -9.93 -1.50 3.31
CA ILE A 110 -9.42 -1.78 1.96
C ILE A 110 -8.78 -0.51 1.42
N LYS A 111 -7.46 -0.53 1.22
CA LYS A 111 -6.70 0.58 0.63
C LYS A 111 -6.08 0.17 -0.69
N ALA A 112 -6.18 1.02 -1.72
CA ALA A 112 -5.58 0.76 -3.02
C ALA A 112 -4.33 1.63 -3.23
N ILE A 113 -3.19 1.00 -3.51
CA ILE A 113 -1.95 1.66 -3.93
C ILE A 113 -1.61 1.26 -5.36
N LYS A 114 -0.85 2.08 -6.08
CA LYS A 114 -0.63 1.92 -7.53
C LYS A 114 0.83 1.99 -7.90
N ILE A 115 1.21 1.19 -8.88
CA ILE A 115 2.48 1.33 -9.58
C ILE A 115 2.25 1.70 -11.04
N LYS A 116 3.11 2.57 -11.56
CA LYS A 116 3.13 2.97 -12.96
C LYS A 116 4.55 3.03 -13.52
N GLY A 117 4.68 3.15 -14.83
CA GLY A 117 5.96 3.25 -15.54
C GLY A 117 5.91 2.54 -16.89
N GLU A 118 7.07 2.23 -17.45
CA GLU A 118 7.20 1.53 -18.73
C GLU A 118 8.49 0.70 -18.77
N VAL A 119 8.37 -0.56 -19.17
CA VAL A 119 9.52 -1.42 -19.46
C VAL A 119 9.87 -1.28 -20.94
N MET A 120 11.07 -0.78 -21.22
CA MET A 120 11.60 -0.61 -22.56
C MET A 120 12.20 -1.93 -23.06
N ALA A 121 12.02 -2.22 -24.35
CA ALA A 121 12.77 -3.28 -25.00
C ALA A 121 14.27 -2.95 -24.94
N ALA A 122 15.12 -3.98 -24.77
CA ALA A 122 16.56 -3.78 -24.83
C ALA A 122 16.94 -3.15 -26.18
N SER A 123 17.64 -2.01 -26.15
CA SER A 123 18.15 -1.42 -27.38
C SER A 123 19.24 -2.33 -27.94
N ASN A 124 19.01 -2.95 -29.10
CA ASN A 124 20.04 -3.66 -29.85
C ASN A 124 21.07 -2.66 -30.42
N LYS A 125 21.93 -2.09 -29.57
CA LYS A 125 22.96 -1.11 -29.98
C LYS A 125 24.40 -1.64 -29.96
N SER A 126 24.64 -2.94 -29.71
CA SER A 126 26.03 -3.45 -29.55
C SER A 126 26.52 -4.47 -30.58
N ILE A 127 25.79 -4.77 -31.66
CA ILE A 127 26.23 -5.78 -32.65
C ILE A 127 26.86 -5.16 -33.93
N LEU A 128 26.75 -3.84 -34.16
CA LEU A 128 27.18 -3.23 -35.43
C LEU A 128 28.55 -2.53 -35.42
N GLU A 129 29.31 -2.53 -34.32
CA GLU A 129 30.64 -1.87 -34.26
C GLU A 129 31.85 -2.84 -34.22
N LYS A 130 31.66 -4.13 -34.52
CA LYS A 130 32.78 -5.11 -34.56
C LYS A 130 33.07 -5.71 -35.94
N THR A 131 32.66 -5.04 -37.01
CA THR A 131 33.13 -5.32 -38.36
C THR A 131 33.35 -4.00 -39.09
N GLY A 132 34.53 -3.44 -38.89
CA GLY A 132 35.10 -2.30 -39.61
C GLY A 132 36.61 -2.44 -39.58
#